data_AF-A0A3N5WRY0-F1
#
_entry.id   AF-A0A3N5WRY0-F1
#
_cell.length_a   1.000
_cell.length_b   1.000
_cell.length_c   1.000
_cell.angle_alpha   90.00
_cell.angle_beta   90.00
_cell.angle_gamma   90.00
#
_symmetry.space_group_name_H-M   'P 1'
#
loop_
_entity.id
_entity.type
_entity.pdbx_description
1 polymer ?
#
loop_
_entity_poly.entity_id
_entity_poly.type
_entity_poly.pdbx_seq_one_letter_code
_entity_poly.pdbx_strand_id
1 'polypeptide(L)'
;MRAQSGGHGDDTHASMHGTGRGGETPGHSHEKCELHLGQVSMTKAHHFETVFAADGIRIYFYTGDQSPLLVEKAEGKATLRFKDGTSREIPLVLQKPKEGERTVYFCPMHEDVVQMEPGECLKCGGMRLFAQDYLYAKADLSKVEPGALEATIRIKGLSGGEPEALFTETYEGAATTMRPEEAGEAAVPGEAKEAGHEGHAH
;
A
#
# COMPACT_ATOMS: atom_id res chain seq x y z
N MET A 1 -74.94 -30.10 20.46
CA MET A 1 -74.16 -29.59 19.30
C MET A 1 -72.92 -30.45 19.16
N ARG A 2 -72.44 -30.74 17.95
CA ARG A 2 -71.49 -31.84 17.63
C ARG A 2 -70.36 -31.34 16.70
N ALA A 3 -69.31 -32.16 16.54
CA ALA A 3 -68.07 -31.99 15.74
C ALA A 3 -66.98 -31.11 16.39
N GLN A 4 -65.69 -31.46 16.53
CA GLN A 4 -64.72 -32.42 15.91
C GLN A 4 -63.92 -31.92 14.67
N SER A 5 -62.67 -32.41 14.55
CA SER A 5 -61.59 -32.12 13.56
C SER A 5 -61.05 -30.67 13.56
N GLY A 6 -59.77 -30.34 13.33
CA GLY A 6 -58.58 -31.12 12.90
C GLY A 6 -58.07 -30.62 11.52
N GLY A 7 -56.78 -30.37 11.25
CA GLY A 7 -55.51 -30.52 12.00
C GLY A 7 -54.32 -29.99 11.16
N HIS A 8 -53.08 -30.46 11.40
CA HIS A 8 -51.79 -30.05 10.76
C HIS A 8 -51.22 -28.70 11.26
N GLY A 9 -49.90 -28.46 11.27
CA GLY A 9 -48.77 -29.32 10.88
C GLY A 9 -47.48 -28.95 11.62
N ASP A 10 -46.50 -29.84 11.55
CA ASP A 10 -45.13 -29.62 12.02
C ASP A 10 -44.35 -28.72 11.06
N ASP A 11 -43.58 -27.77 11.60
CA ASP A 11 -42.53 -27.09 10.85
C ASP A 11 -41.33 -26.81 11.75
N THR A 12 -40.30 -27.65 11.57
CA THR A 12 -39.10 -27.66 12.41
C THR A 12 -38.10 -26.66 11.86
N HIS A 13 -38.19 -25.38 12.25
CA HIS A 13 -37.25 -24.37 11.75
C HIS A 13 -35.86 -24.49 12.42
N ALA A 14 -35.03 -25.35 11.86
CA ALA A 14 -33.62 -25.46 12.17
C ALA A 14 -32.85 -24.24 11.62
N SER A 15 -32.80 -23.15 12.40
CA SER A 15 -31.90 -22.03 12.10
C SER A 15 -30.45 -22.44 12.32
N MET A 16 -29.73 -22.60 11.23
CA MET A 16 -28.35 -23.07 11.19
C MET A 16 -27.34 -22.01 11.67
N HIS A 17 -26.12 -22.46 11.92
CA HIS A 17 -24.96 -21.69 12.38
C HIS A 17 -24.75 -20.37 11.60
N GLY A 18 -24.83 -19.25 12.32
CA GLY A 18 -24.32 -17.95 11.89
C GLY A 18 -23.00 -17.62 12.60
N THR A 19 -21.89 -18.28 12.24
CA THR A 19 -20.55 -17.90 12.72
C THR A 19 -20.03 -16.67 11.96
N GLY A 20 -20.67 -15.52 12.17
CA GLY A 20 -20.18 -14.23 11.72
C GLY A 20 -19.03 -13.73 12.60
N ARG A 21 -17.79 -14.04 12.22
CA ARG A 21 -16.62 -13.27 12.68
C ARG A 21 -16.60 -11.94 11.94
N GLY A 22 -16.39 -10.85 12.66
CA GLY A 22 -16.31 -9.50 12.08
C GLY A 22 -16.73 -8.45 13.09
N GLY A 23 -15.86 -8.16 14.05
CA GLY A 23 -16.06 -7.05 14.97
C GLY A 23 -15.78 -5.73 14.27
N GLU A 24 -16.77 -5.19 13.56
CA GLU A 24 -16.72 -3.84 13.00
C GLU A 24 -16.79 -2.80 14.13
N THR A 25 -15.63 -2.34 14.59
CA THR A 25 -15.54 -1.18 15.49
C THR A 25 -15.79 0.10 14.68
N PRO A 26 -16.78 0.93 15.04
CA PRO A 26 -17.06 2.16 14.31
C PRO A 26 -16.04 3.24 14.68
N GLY A 27 -15.35 3.83 13.70
CA GLY A 27 -14.68 5.13 13.91
C GLY A 27 -13.29 5.37 13.31
N HIS A 28 -12.78 4.56 12.38
CA HIS A 28 -11.65 4.96 11.54
C HIS A 28 -11.94 4.62 10.07
N SER A 29 -12.03 5.64 9.22
CA SER A 29 -12.08 5.45 7.76
C SER A 29 -10.70 5.02 7.28
N HIS A 30 -10.56 3.82 6.72
CA HIS A 30 -9.31 3.35 6.08
C HIS A 30 -9.18 3.83 4.61
N GLU A 31 -10.13 4.62 4.13
CA GLU A 31 -10.30 5.07 2.74
C GLU A 31 -9.08 5.82 2.15
N LYS A 32 -8.18 6.36 2.99
CA LYS A 32 -6.95 7.05 2.54
C LYS A 32 -5.68 6.18 2.56
N CYS A 33 -5.70 4.97 3.13
CA CYS A 33 -4.50 4.11 3.18
C CYS A 33 -4.43 3.05 2.07
N GLU A 34 -5.49 2.84 1.30
CA GLU A 34 -5.53 1.87 0.19
C GLU A 34 -5.17 2.51 -1.17
N LEU A 35 -4.36 3.59 -1.17
CA LEU A 35 -4.11 4.39 -2.36
C LEU A 35 -3.36 3.62 -3.45
N HIS A 36 -2.65 2.54 -3.12
CA HIS A 36 -1.97 1.65 -4.06
C HIS A 36 -2.65 0.28 -4.19
N LEU A 37 -3.80 0.09 -3.53
CA LEU A 37 -4.54 -1.19 -3.44
C LEU A 37 -3.77 -2.28 -2.68
N GLY A 38 -2.98 -1.89 -1.67
CA GLY A 38 -2.27 -2.81 -0.78
C GLY A 38 -3.02 -3.14 0.52
N GLN A 39 -2.44 -4.04 1.32
CA GLN A 39 -2.92 -4.33 2.67
C GLN A 39 -2.38 -3.29 3.65
N VAL A 40 -3.24 -2.75 4.52
CA VAL A 40 -2.89 -1.68 5.46
C VAL A 40 -2.55 -2.26 6.84
N SER A 41 -1.31 -2.05 7.28
CA SER A 41 -0.79 -2.46 8.59
C SER A 41 -0.59 -1.22 9.48
N MET A 42 -1.00 -1.29 10.74
CA MET A 42 -0.86 -0.18 11.71
C MET A 42 -0.03 -0.61 12.92
N THR A 43 0.91 0.24 13.35
CA THR A 43 1.57 0.13 14.67
C THR A 43 1.05 1.22 15.60
N LYS A 44 1.69 1.46 16.75
CA LYS A 44 1.24 2.50 17.69
C LYS A 44 1.52 3.91 17.20
N ALA A 45 2.50 4.08 16.31
CA ALA A 45 2.94 5.37 15.80
C ALA A 45 2.95 5.50 14.26
N HIS A 46 2.88 4.38 13.52
CA HIS A 46 3.09 4.36 12.07
C HIS A 46 2.01 3.57 11.34
N HIS A 47 1.72 3.99 10.11
CA HIS A 47 0.85 3.28 9.18
C HIS A 47 1.66 2.86 7.95
N PHE A 48 1.41 1.65 7.46
CA PHE A 48 2.12 1.06 6.32
C PHE A 48 1.10 0.49 5.34
N GLU A 49 1.30 0.69 4.04
CA GLU A 49 0.55 -0.03 2.99
C GLU A 49 1.51 -1.00 2.30
N THR A 50 1.19 -2.29 2.37
CA THR A 50 1.97 -3.38 1.76
C THR A 50 1.32 -3.80 0.46
N VAL A 51 1.93 -3.42 -0.66
CA VAL A 51 1.50 -3.80 -2.01
C VAL A 51 2.32 -4.99 -2.46
N PHE A 52 1.66 -6.13 -2.65
CA PHE A 52 2.25 -7.28 -3.30
C PHE A 52 2.09 -7.14 -4.82
N ALA A 53 3.19 -6.99 -5.54
CA ALA A 53 3.23 -6.93 -6.99
C ALA A 53 3.86 -8.20 -7.57
N ALA A 54 3.69 -8.43 -8.88
CA ALA A 54 4.21 -9.61 -9.56
C ALA A 54 5.76 -9.74 -9.49
N ASP A 55 6.45 -8.61 -9.35
CA ASP A 55 7.92 -8.46 -9.33
C ASP A 55 8.53 -8.31 -7.91
N GLY A 56 7.72 -8.04 -6.89
CA GLY A 56 8.16 -7.87 -5.51
C GLY A 56 7.11 -7.27 -4.59
N ILE A 57 7.54 -6.86 -3.40
CA ILE A 57 6.70 -6.24 -2.38
C ILE A 57 7.14 -4.79 -2.21
N ARG A 58 6.19 -3.87 -2.18
CA ARG A 58 6.39 -2.43 -1.99
C ARG A 58 5.70 -2.02 -0.70
N ILE A 59 6.40 -1.31 0.17
CA ILE A 59 5.88 -0.86 1.47
C ILE A 59 5.91 0.66 1.48
N TYR A 60 4.74 1.26 1.44
CA TYR A 60 4.51 2.70 1.49
C TYR A 60 4.26 3.14 2.93
N PHE A 61 4.68 4.36 3.26
CA PHE A 61 4.73 4.88 4.62
C PHE A 61 3.70 5.98 4.78
N TYR A 62 2.96 5.95 5.89
CA TYR A 62 1.90 6.90 6.19
C TYR A 62 2.00 7.41 7.63
N THR A 63 1.59 8.67 7.85
CA THR A 63 1.47 9.27 9.18
C THR A 63 0.34 8.63 9.99
N GLY A 64 0.24 8.99 11.27
CA GLY A 64 -0.90 8.61 12.12
C GLY A 64 -2.27 9.03 11.55
N ASP A 65 -2.30 10.09 10.75
CA ASP A 65 -3.48 10.68 10.11
C ASP A 65 -3.66 10.22 8.65
N GLN A 66 -3.02 9.09 8.28
CA GLN A 66 -3.09 8.46 6.95
C GLN A 66 -2.56 9.35 5.80
N SER A 67 -1.67 10.30 6.10
CA SER A 67 -1.03 11.15 5.09
C SER A 67 0.19 10.43 4.50
N PRO A 68 0.40 10.43 3.17
CA PRO A 68 1.61 9.90 2.56
C PRO A 68 2.90 10.50 3.16
N LEU A 69 3.91 9.66 3.37
CA LEU A 69 5.21 10.03 3.94
C LEU A 69 6.36 9.50 3.07
N LEU A 70 7.48 10.24 3.03
CA LEU A 70 8.71 9.79 2.38
C LEU A 70 9.57 8.94 3.33
N VAL A 71 10.29 7.98 2.75
CA VAL A 71 11.21 7.08 3.45
C VAL A 71 12.57 7.76 3.63
N GLU A 72 12.76 8.46 4.76
CA GLU A 72 14.01 9.20 5.02
C GLU A 72 15.23 8.30 5.32
N LYS A 73 15.10 7.45 6.35
CA LYS A 73 16.20 6.65 6.94
C LYS A 73 15.74 5.26 7.39
N ALA A 74 14.56 4.84 6.92
CA ALA A 74 14.03 3.54 7.30
C ALA A 74 14.74 2.45 6.48
N GLU A 75 15.29 1.46 7.17
CA GLU A 75 15.94 0.29 6.58
C GLU A 75 15.31 -0.97 7.16
N GLY A 76 15.26 -2.06 6.39
CA GLY A 76 14.56 -3.23 6.86
C GLY A 76 14.82 -4.50 6.06
N LYS A 77 14.04 -5.53 6.38
CA LYS A 77 14.04 -6.82 5.70
C LYS A 77 12.63 -7.38 5.65
N ALA A 78 12.29 -8.01 4.53
CA ALA A 78 11.11 -8.84 4.38
C ALA A 78 11.52 -10.31 4.44
N THR A 79 10.97 -11.05 5.39
CA THR A 79 11.11 -12.50 5.48
C THR A 79 9.88 -13.15 4.88
N LEU A 80 10.07 -13.73 3.69
CA LEU A 80 9.03 -14.45 2.96
C LEU A 80 9.03 -15.90 3.40
N ARG A 81 7.88 -16.38 3.88
CA ARG A 81 7.66 -17.76 4.31
C ARG A 81 6.58 -18.39 3.44
N PHE A 82 6.98 -19.37 2.65
CA PHE A 82 6.12 -20.07 1.72
C PHE A 82 5.56 -21.34 2.36
N LYS A 83 4.36 -21.75 1.92
CA LYS A 83 3.64 -22.93 2.42
C LYS A 83 4.34 -24.26 2.12
N ASP A 84 5.26 -24.28 1.17
CA ASP A 84 6.15 -25.42 0.88
C ASP A 84 7.25 -25.62 1.95
N GLY A 85 7.36 -24.70 2.92
CA GLY A 85 8.39 -24.68 3.95
C GLY A 85 9.64 -23.86 3.58
N THR A 86 9.71 -23.32 2.36
CA THR A 86 10.79 -22.42 1.92
C THR A 86 10.69 -21.09 2.68
N SER A 87 11.83 -20.56 3.12
CA SER A 87 11.94 -19.18 3.61
C SER A 87 13.01 -18.40 2.87
N ARG A 88 12.77 -17.11 2.63
CA ARG A 88 13.72 -16.18 2.00
C ARG A 88 13.74 -14.86 2.76
N GLU A 89 14.90 -14.46 3.27
CA GLU A 89 15.11 -13.12 3.80
C GLU A 89 15.60 -12.20 2.67
N ILE A 90 14.90 -11.10 2.45
CA ILE A 90 15.16 -10.14 1.37
C ILE A 90 15.38 -8.76 2.00
N PRO A 91 16.48 -8.06 1.73
CA PRO A 91 16.69 -6.70 2.23
C PRO A 91 15.67 -5.76 1.58
N LEU A 92 15.10 -4.86 2.39
CA LEU A 92 14.30 -3.76 1.89
C LEU A 92 15.22 -2.65 1.43
N VAL A 93 15.11 -2.29 0.15
CA VAL A 93 15.85 -1.18 -0.45
C VAL A 93 14.90 -0.03 -0.74
N LEU A 94 15.32 1.20 -0.43
CA LEU A 94 14.61 2.40 -0.86
C LEU A 94 14.53 2.42 -2.39
N GLN A 95 13.32 2.56 -2.92
CA GLN A 95 13.06 2.72 -4.34
C GLN A 95 12.09 3.88 -4.55
N LYS A 96 12.29 4.58 -5.67
CA LYS A 96 11.30 5.52 -6.21
C LYS A 96 10.34 4.77 -7.13
N PRO A 97 9.10 5.24 -7.28
CA PRO A 97 8.13 4.68 -8.22
C PRO A 97 8.70 4.66 -9.63
N LYS A 98 8.41 3.56 -10.33
CA LYS A 98 8.83 3.34 -11.73
C LYS A 98 7.66 3.51 -12.68
N GLU A 99 7.99 3.74 -13.94
CA GLU A 99 7.02 3.81 -15.00
C GLU A 99 6.25 2.49 -15.15
N GLY A 100 4.92 2.58 -15.22
CA GLY A 100 4.01 1.42 -15.16
C GLY A 100 3.56 1.01 -13.75
N GLU A 101 3.97 1.73 -12.70
CA GLU A 101 3.50 1.53 -11.33
C GLU A 101 2.48 2.59 -10.91
N ARG A 102 1.46 2.18 -10.14
CA ARG A 102 0.53 3.11 -9.50
C ARG A 102 1.33 3.99 -8.54
N THR A 103 1.29 5.31 -8.78
CA THR A 103 2.14 6.29 -8.08
C THR A 103 1.26 7.33 -7.42
N VAL A 104 1.49 7.57 -6.13
CA VAL A 104 0.85 8.66 -5.39
C VAL A 104 1.77 9.88 -5.35
N TYR A 105 1.22 11.04 -5.66
CA TYR A 105 1.89 12.34 -5.60
C TYR A 105 1.28 13.17 -4.49
N PHE A 106 2.09 13.74 -3.60
CA PHE A 106 1.60 14.49 -2.44
C PHE A 106 2.41 15.74 -2.13
N CYS A 107 1.84 16.63 -1.31
CA CYS A 107 2.52 17.81 -0.81
C CYS A 107 2.97 17.62 0.65
N PRO A 108 4.27 17.58 0.98
CA PRO A 108 4.74 17.42 2.36
C PRO A 108 4.41 18.61 3.28
N MET A 109 3.96 19.74 2.72
CA MET A 109 3.50 20.91 3.46
C MET A 109 1.97 20.94 3.66
N HIS A 110 1.21 20.14 2.92
CA HIS A 110 -0.26 20.18 2.89
C HIS A 110 -0.80 18.77 2.70
N GLU A 111 -1.04 18.08 3.82
CA GLU A 111 -1.50 16.68 3.89
C GLU A 111 -2.81 16.36 3.14
N ASP A 112 -3.68 17.35 2.94
CA ASP A 112 -4.89 17.19 2.10
C ASP A 112 -4.58 17.01 0.60
N VAL A 113 -3.39 17.41 0.15
CA VAL A 113 -3.05 17.49 -1.28
C VAL A 113 -2.36 16.20 -1.69
N VAL A 114 -3.19 15.24 -2.11
CA VAL A 114 -2.80 13.92 -2.63
C VAL A 114 -3.46 13.74 -4.01
N GLN A 115 -2.69 13.28 -4.99
CA GLN A 115 -3.11 13.09 -6.38
C GLN A 115 -2.49 11.79 -6.95
N MET A 116 -3.14 11.20 -7.96
CA MET A 116 -2.61 10.02 -8.67
C MET A 116 -1.78 10.38 -9.91
N GLU A 117 -1.71 11.67 -10.24
CA GLU A 117 -1.03 12.22 -11.41
C GLU A 117 0.06 13.22 -10.99
N PRO A 118 1.14 13.35 -11.77
CA PRO A 118 2.17 14.36 -11.51
C PRO A 118 1.61 15.78 -11.71
N GLY A 119 1.81 16.65 -10.73
CA GLY A 119 1.28 18.02 -10.78
C GLY A 119 1.93 18.96 -9.77
N GLU A 120 1.26 20.06 -9.51
CA GLU A 120 1.71 21.12 -8.60
C GLU A 120 0.70 21.40 -7.49
N CYS A 121 1.20 21.72 -6.31
CA CYS A 121 0.40 22.11 -5.17
C CYS A 121 -0.05 23.58 -5.30
N LEU A 122 -1.32 23.77 -5.62
CA LEU A 122 -1.96 25.09 -5.69
C LEU A 122 -1.91 25.83 -4.33
N LYS A 123 -2.01 25.11 -3.19
CA LYS A 123 -1.88 25.70 -1.85
C LYS A 123 -0.48 26.27 -1.58
N CYS A 124 0.56 25.73 -2.21
CA CYS A 124 1.94 26.24 -2.15
C CYS A 124 2.26 27.31 -3.22
N GLY A 125 1.34 27.60 -4.14
CA GLY A 125 1.60 28.52 -5.26
C GLY A 125 2.49 27.94 -6.37
N GLY A 126 2.34 26.65 -6.71
CA GLY A 126 3.05 26.03 -7.83
C GLY A 126 4.24 25.12 -7.44
N MET A 127 4.34 24.69 -6.18
CA MET A 127 5.37 23.73 -5.79
C MET A 127 5.04 22.34 -6.35
N ARG A 128 5.97 21.72 -7.08
CA ARG A 128 5.82 20.35 -7.61
C ARG A 128 5.49 19.35 -6.50
N LEU A 129 4.55 18.44 -6.77
CA LEU A 129 4.22 17.35 -5.86
C LEU A 129 5.33 16.31 -5.84
N PHE A 130 5.51 15.68 -4.68
CA PHE A 130 6.50 14.63 -4.45
C PHE A 130 5.85 13.28 -4.72
N ALA A 131 6.45 12.49 -5.61
CA ALA A 131 6.08 11.09 -5.78
C ALA A 131 6.49 10.32 -4.53
N GLN A 132 5.56 9.57 -3.93
CA GLN A 132 5.82 8.77 -2.74
C GLN A 132 6.79 7.63 -3.06
N ASP A 133 7.90 7.59 -2.32
CA ASP A 133 8.85 6.48 -2.37
C ASP A 133 8.43 5.35 -1.41
N TYR A 134 9.08 4.21 -1.54
CA TYR A 134 8.72 3.00 -0.81
C TYR A 134 9.94 2.12 -0.53
N LEU A 135 9.79 1.24 0.45
CA LEU A 135 10.72 0.14 0.67
C LEU A 135 10.33 -1.05 -0.21
N TYR A 136 11.29 -1.56 -0.98
CA TYR A 136 11.09 -2.64 -1.94
C TYR A 136 11.83 -3.92 -1.56
N ALA A 137 11.12 -5.05 -1.56
CA ALA A 137 11.70 -6.39 -1.55
C ALA A 137 11.47 -7.06 -2.91
N LYS A 138 12.55 -7.28 -3.66
CA LYS A 138 12.50 -7.95 -4.97
C LYS A 138 12.17 -9.45 -4.81
N ALA A 139 10.99 -9.87 -5.27
CA ALA A 139 10.52 -11.26 -5.15
C ALA A 139 9.60 -11.65 -6.31
N ASP A 140 9.88 -12.78 -6.98
CA ASP A 140 9.01 -13.31 -8.03
C ASP A 140 7.73 -13.88 -7.39
N LEU A 141 6.66 -13.08 -7.36
CA LEU A 141 5.35 -13.47 -6.82
C LEU A 141 4.37 -13.89 -7.91
N SER A 142 4.74 -13.71 -9.18
CA SER A 142 3.98 -14.04 -10.39
C SER A 142 3.42 -15.47 -10.45
N LYS A 143 3.97 -16.39 -9.66
CA LYS A 143 3.59 -17.82 -9.61
C LYS A 143 3.13 -18.30 -8.22
N VAL A 144 2.96 -17.37 -7.28
CA VAL A 144 2.54 -17.68 -5.92
C VAL A 144 1.01 -17.66 -5.87
N GLU A 145 0.41 -18.65 -5.23
CA GLU A 145 -1.04 -18.69 -5.00
C GLU A 145 -1.42 -17.80 -3.80
N PRO A 146 -2.59 -17.13 -3.82
CA PRO A 146 -3.15 -16.47 -2.65
C PRO A 146 -3.19 -17.38 -1.41
N GLY A 147 -2.74 -16.87 -0.27
CA GLY A 147 -2.63 -17.62 0.99
C GLY A 147 -1.48 -18.65 1.04
N ALA A 148 -0.61 -18.74 0.03
CA ALA A 148 0.55 -19.63 0.03
C ALA A 148 1.86 -18.96 0.50
N LEU A 149 1.83 -17.66 0.81
CA LEU A 149 2.97 -16.87 1.26
C LEU A 149 2.57 -15.95 2.43
N GLU A 150 3.33 -16.01 3.52
CA GLU A 150 3.34 -15.02 4.60
C GLU A 150 4.60 -14.15 4.45
N ALA A 151 4.46 -12.83 4.49
CA ALA A 151 5.58 -11.89 4.48
C ALA A 151 5.68 -11.18 5.83
N THR A 152 6.73 -11.48 6.60
CA THR A 152 7.06 -10.73 7.82
C THR A 152 7.98 -9.56 7.48
N ILE A 153 7.47 -8.34 7.63
CA ILE A 153 8.19 -7.10 7.37
C ILE A 153 8.79 -6.61 8.69
N ARG A 154 10.11 -6.41 8.73
CA ARG A 154 10.79 -5.70 9.83
C ARG A 154 11.46 -4.44 9.31
N ILE A 155 11.09 -3.30 9.88
CA ILE A 155 11.64 -1.98 9.54
C ILE A 155 12.27 -1.37 10.80
N LYS A 156 13.38 -0.66 10.62
CA LYS A 156 14.16 0.06 11.63
C LYS A 156 14.47 1.47 11.13
N GLY A 157 14.86 2.37 12.03
CA GLY A 157 15.20 3.74 11.64
C GLY A 157 13.96 4.60 11.39
N LEU A 158 12.82 4.18 11.92
CA LEU A 158 11.58 4.97 11.91
C LEU A 158 11.74 6.19 12.82
N SER A 159 11.17 7.32 12.39
CA SER A 159 11.08 8.55 13.19
C SER A 159 9.95 8.44 14.22
N GLY A 160 9.95 9.32 15.23
CA GLY A 160 8.89 9.36 16.24
C GLY A 160 8.99 8.30 17.35
N GLY A 161 7.86 7.93 17.94
CA GLY A 161 7.77 7.16 19.20
C GLY A 161 8.04 5.65 19.09
N GLU A 162 8.06 5.09 17.88
CA GLU A 162 8.45 3.70 17.61
C GLU A 162 9.58 3.69 16.57
N PRO A 163 10.83 3.34 16.93
CA PRO A 163 11.96 3.32 16.01
C PRO A 163 12.12 2.02 15.21
N GLU A 164 11.40 0.96 15.59
CA GLU A 164 11.30 -0.30 14.86
C GLU A 164 9.83 -0.72 14.73
N ALA A 165 9.45 -1.21 13.55
CA ALA A 165 8.17 -1.86 13.29
C ALA A 165 8.39 -3.33 12.88
N LEU A 166 7.47 -4.20 13.29
CA LEU A 166 7.43 -5.60 12.92
C LEU A 166 5.96 -5.99 12.72
N PHE A 167 5.61 -6.35 11.49
CA PHE A 167 4.26 -6.82 11.12
C PHE A 167 4.37 -7.98 10.13
N THR A 168 3.28 -8.70 9.91
CA THR A 168 3.23 -9.85 9.00
C THR A 168 1.94 -9.80 8.20
N GLU A 169 2.10 -9.72 6.88
CA GLU A 169 0.98 -9.71 5.93
C GLU A 169 0.92 -11.05 5.18
N THR A 170 -0.29 -11.48 4.85
CA THR A 170 -0.50 -12.69 4.05
C THR A 170 -0.75 -12.29 2.61
N TYR A 171 -0.01 -12.87 1.67
CA TYR A 171 -0.20 -12.59 0.24
C TYR A 171 -1.59 -13.06 -0.21
N GLU A 172 -2.53 -12.14 -0.42
CA GLU A 172 -3.88 -12.44 -0.92
C GLU A 172 -4.00 -12.38 -2.46
N GLY A 173 -2.89 -12.12 -3.14
CA GLY A 173 -2.79 -12.00 -4.59
C GLY A 173 -1.98 -10.77 -4.99
N ALA A 174 -1.43 -10.77 -6.20
CA ALA A 174 -0.75 -9.60 -6.72
C ALA A 174 -1.79 -8.50 -7.03
N ALA A 175 -1.58 -7.30 -6.51
CA ALA A 175 -2.33 -6.11 -6.88
C ALA A 175 -2.17 -5.93 -8.40
N THR A 176 -3.25 -6.22 -9.14
CA THR A 176 -3.23 -6.16 -10.61
C THR A 176 -3.03 -4.71 -11.02
N THR A 177 -1.90 -4.44 -11.67
CA THR A 177 -1.70 -3.17 -12.35
C THR A 177 -2.82 -3.00 -13.36
N MET A 178 -3.60 -1.92 -13.20
CA MET A 178 -4.64 -1.61 -14.17
C MET A 178 -4.00 -1.44 -15.55
N ARG A 179 -4.65 -2.00 -16.57
CA ARG A 179 -4.17 -2.03 -17.95
C ARG A 179 -3.81 -0.61 -18.42
N PRO A 180 -2.69 -0.39 -19.14
CA PRO A 180 -2.14 0.93 -19.42
C PRO A 180 -2.89 1.68 -20.54
N GLU A 181 -4.19 1.90 -20.37
CA GLU A 181 -5.03 2.69 -21.29
C GLU A 181 -5.40 4.08 -20.72
N GLU A 182 -5.09 4.35 -19.45
CA GLU A 182 -5.43 5.61 -18.75
C GLU A 182 -4.17 6.32 -18.20
N ALA A 183 -2.97 5.95 -18.68
CA ALA A 183 -1.73 6.66 -18.36
C ALA A 183 -1.64 7.95 -19.20
N GLY A 184 -2.21 9.03 -18.68
CA GLY A 184 -2.13 10.36 -19.29
C GLY A 184 -0.67 10.79 -19.53
N GLU A 185 -0.41 11.29 -20.73
CA GLU A 185 0.92 11.59 -21.27
C GLU A 185 1.61 12.76 -20.55
N ALA A 186 2.28 12.47 -19.42
CA ALA A 186 2.96 13.45 -18.59
C ALA A 186 4.39 13.72 -19.10
N ALA A 187 4.51 14.69 -20.01
CA ALA A 187 5.76 15.07 -20.67
C ALA A 187 6.91 15.39 -19.69
N VAL A 188 8.10 14.89 -20.00
CA VAL A 188 9.35 15.18 -19.30
C VAL A 188 9.84 16.59 -19.70
N PRO A 189 9.92 17.59 -18.78
CA PRO A 189 10.71 18.79 -19.05
C PRO A 189 12.19 18.40 -18.95
N GLY A 190 12.87 18.46 -20.09
CA GLY A 190 14.19 17.86 -20.28
C GLY A 190 15.34 18.47 -19.49
N GLU A 191 16.45 17.75 -19.51
CA GLU A 191 17.72 18.09 -18.87
C GLU A 191 18.17 19.53 -19.19
N ALA A 192 18.39 20.33 -18.15
CA ALA A 192 19.12 21.59 -18.27
C ALA A 192 20.59 21.28 -18.56
N LYS A 193 20.96 21.24 -19.84
CA LYS A 193 22.36 21.13 -20.24
C LYS A 193 23.16 22.34 -19.77
N GLU A 194 24.12 22.10 -18.89
CA GLU A 194 25.20 23.04 -18.67
C GLU A 194 26.02 23.23 -19.96
N ALA A 195 26.25 24.49 -20.32
CA ALA A 195 27.17 24.87 -21.38
C ALA A 195 28.10 25.96 -20.82
N GLY A 196 29.39 25.65 -20.74
CA GLY A 196 30.38 26.51 -20.12
C GLY A 196 30.58 27.84 -20.85
N HIS A 197 30.90 28.88 -20.08
CA HIS A 197 31.28 30.18 -20.61
C HIS A 197 32.80 30.30 -20.66
N GLU A 198 33.41 29.93 -21.79
CA GLU A 198 34.84 30.13 -22.05
C GLU A 198 35.06 31.09 -23.23
N GLY A 199 35.89 32.12 -23.00
CA GLY A 199 36.66 32.81 -24.05
C GLY A 199 35.89 33.71 -25.03
N HIS A 200 35.76 35.00 -24.69
CA HIS A 200 35.66 36.05 -25.70
C HIS A 200 37.02 36.75 -25.82
N ALA A 201 37.64 36.67 -26.99
CA ALA A 201 38.85 37.41 -27.34
C ALA A 201 38.47 38.60 -28.24
N HIS A 202 39.12 39.74 -28.03
CA HIS A 202 39.38 40.75 -29.07
C HIS A 202 40.49 41.70 -28.62
#